data_AF-A0A944K699-F1
#
_entry.id   AF-A0A944K699-F1
#
_cell.length_a   1.000
_cell.length_b   1.000
_cell.length_c   1.000
_cell.angle_alpha   90.00
_cell.angle_beta   90.00
_cell.angle_gamma   90.00
#
_symmetry.space_group_name_H-M   'P 1'
#
loop_
_entity.id
_entity.type
_entity.pdbx_description
1 polymer ?
#
loop_
_entity_poly.entity_id
_entity_poly.type
_entity_poly.pdbx_seq_one_letter_code
_entity_poly.pdbx_strand_id
1 'polypeptide(L)'
;MTHPVEAGARAAARRLTTPSTPALLTDVEAALHGRRATDRPDQYGDPISLGALIVSIASLAWTIYNDRKEDNPAPRRDVITRCIRVQLDQSDVQRVALSPVEQERVIDVTVEETLNSAQPEQPRRE
;
A
#
# COMPACT_ATOMS: atom_id res chain seq x y z
N MET A 1 17.73 2.02 -7.58
CA MET A 1 16.57 2.90 -7.33
C MET A 1 15.56 2.06 -6.57
N THR A 2 15.11 2.50 -5.40
CA THR A 2 14.10 1.80 -4.61
C THR A 2 12.74 1.93 -5.31
N HIS A 3 11.98 0.85 -5.47
CA HIS A 3 10.66 0.98 -6.06
C HIS A 3 9.76 1.82 -5.17
N PRO A 4 8.91 2.70 -5.72
CA PRO A 4 8.00 3.54 -4.94
C PRO A 4 7.02 2.72 -4.09
N VAL A 5 6.72 1.48 -4.51
CA VAL A 5 5.98 0.49 -3.71
C VAL A 5 6.75 0.09 -2.44
N GLU A 6 8.05 -0.21 -2.56
CA GLU A 6 8.89 -0.58 -1.41
C GLU A 6 9.08 0.62 -0.47
N ALA A 7 9.29 1.81 -1.01
CA ALA A 7 9.44 3.04 -0.23
C ALA A 7 8.13 3.44 0.48
N GLY A 8 7.00 3.40 -0.24
CA GLY A 8 5.68 3.72 0.29
C GLY A 8 5.21 2.73 1.35
N ALA A 9 5.38 1.42 1.11
CA ALA A 9 5.03 0.40 2.09
C ALA A 9 5.84 0.53 3.39
N ARG A 10 7.15 0.79 3.30
CA ARG A 10 8.01 1.02 4.47
C ARG A 10 7.60 2.28 5.26
N ALA A 11 7.32 3.37 4.56
CA ALA A 11 6.93 4.61 5.22
C ALA A 11 5.55 4.48 5.88
N ALA A 12 4.60 3.82 5.23
CA ALA A 12 3.30 3.50 5.80
C ALA A 12 3.43 2.59 7.02
N ALA A 13 4.25 1.53 6.94
CA ALA A 13 4.52 0.65 8.07
C ALA A 13 5.05 1.43 9.28
N ARG A 14 6.04 2.32 9.08
CA ARG A 14 6.59 3.17 10.15
C ARG A 14 5.54 4.07 10.79
N ARG A 15 4.59 4.60 10.03
CA ARG A 15 3.49 5.44 10.54
C ARG A 15 2.39 4.64 11.23
N LEU A 16 2.19 3.39 10.81
CA LEU A 16 1.19 2.47 11.35
C LEU A 16 1.73 1.58 12.47
N THR A 17 3.05 1.56 12.71
CA THR A 17 3.66 0.89 13.85
C THR A 17 3.16 1.56 15.12
N THR A 18 2.42 0.79 15.92
CA THR A 18 1.97 1.17 17.25
C THR A 18 2.54 0.18 18.27
N PRO A 19 2.46 0.47 19.58
CA PRO A 19 2.83 -0.50 20.61
C PRO A 19 2.08 -1.83 20.48
N SER A 20 0.89 -1.82 19.88
CA SER A 20 0.06 -3.00 19.61
C SER A 20 0.47 -3.79 18.36
N THR A 21 1.30 -3.20 17.49
CA THR A 21 1.76 -3.78 16.21
C THR A 21 3.28 -3.64 16.03
N PRO A 22 4.11 -4.10 16.99
CA PRO A 22 5.56 -3.86 16.97
C PRO A 22 6.27 -4.59 15.82
N ALA A 23 5.71 -5.72 15.36
CA ALA A 23 6.26 -6.52 14.26
C ALA A 23 5.87 -6.02 12.86
N LEU A 24 5.04 -4.96 12.77
CA LEU A 24 4.45 -4.54 11.49
C LEU A 24 5.50 -4.21 10.41
N LEU A 25 6.58 -3.54 10.80
CA LEU A 25 7.65 -3.22 9.86
C LEU A 25 8.33 -4.50 9.34
N THR A 26 8.55 -5.48 10.22
CA THR A 26 9.11 -6.79 9.85
C THR A 26 8.18 -7.55 8.92
N ASP A 27 6.87 -7.53 9.18
CA ASP A 27 5.86 -8.19 8.34
C ASP A 27 5.80 -7.57 6.94
N VAL A 28 5.93 -6.23 6.85
CA VAL A 28 6.02 -5.53 5.56
C VAL A 28 7.30 -5.90 4.80
N GLU A 29 8.45 -5.95 5.47
CA GLU A 29 9.70 -6.38 4.82
C GLU A 29 9.61 -7.82 4.31
N ALA A 30 9.01 -8.73 5.10
CA ALA A 30 8.79 -10.12 4.70
C ALA A 30 7.87 -10.22 3.47
N ALA A 31 6.77 -9.46 3.46
CA ALA A 31 5.85 -9.39 2.32
C ALA A 31 6.50 -8.80 1.06
N LEU A 32 7.33 -7.75 1.22
CA LEU A 32 8.11 -7.19 0.11
C LEU A 32 9.12 -8.20 -0.45
N HIS A 33 9.79 -8.97 0.41
CA HIS A 33 10.71 -10.03 -0.01
C HIS A 33 9.98 -11.17 -0.73
N GLY A 34 8.81 -11.59 -0.23
CA GLY A 34 7.96 -12.59 -0.90
C GLY A 34 7.49 -12.13 -2.28
N ARG A 35 7.08 -10.86 -2.41
CA ARG A 35 6.71 -10.25 -3.70
C ARG A 35 7.87 -10.23 -4.70
N ARG A 36 9.10 -10.00 -4.24
CA ARG A 36 10.30 -9.98 -5.10
C ARG A 36 10.74 -11.38 -5.53
N ALA A 37 10.45 -12.39 -4.72
CA ALA A 37 10.83 -13.77 -4.98
C ALA A 37 9.89 -14.50 -5.95
N THR A 38 8.69 -13.97 -6.20
CA THR A 38 7.64 -14.68 -6.96
C THR A 38 7.11 -13.82 -8.11
N ASP A 39 7.58 -14.10 -9.33
CA ASP A 39 7.09 -13.54 -10.61
C ASP A 39 5.73 -14.14 -11.02
N ARG A 40 4.84 -14.40 -10.06
CA ARG A 40 3.48 -14.86 -10.32
C ARG A 40 2.56 -14.45 -9.17
N PRO A 41 1.46 -13.73 -9.44
CA PRO A 41 0.44 -13.45 -8.45
C PRO A 41 -0.42 -14.70 -8.27
N ASP A 42 0.18 -15.78 -7.78
CA ASP A 42 -0.54 -16.99 -7.46
C ASP A 42 -0.21 -17.35 -6.02
N GLN A 43 -1.27 -17.34 -5.20
CA GLN A 43 -1.36 -17.81 -3.81
C GLN A 43 -1.41 -16.68 -2.77
N TYR A 44 -2.64 -16.19 -2.54
CA TYR A 44 -3.12 -15.74 -1.23
C TYR A 44 -2.92 -16.88 -0.22
N GLY A 45 -1.71 -16.99 0.32
CA GLY A 45 -1.22 -18.17 1.02
C GLY A 45 -0.87 -17.95 2.49
N ASP A 46 -1.39 -16.91 3.14
CA ASP A 46 -1.28 -16.78 4.60
C ASP A 46 -2.46 -15.93 5.14
N PRO A 47 -2.96 -16.16 6.38
CA PRO A 47 -3.91 -15.26 7.02
C PRO A 47 -3.45 -13.81 6.85
N ILE A 48 -4.36 -12.95 6.38
CA ILE A 48 -4.08 -11.60 5.90
C ILE A 48 -3.38 -10.79 7.00
N SER A 49 -2.06 -10.81 6.99
CA SER A 49 -1.24 -10.06 7.92
C SER A 49 -1.26 -8.59 7.49
N LEU A 50 -1.28 -7.68 8.46
CA LEU A 50 -1.33 -6.23 8.21
C LEU A 50 -0.18 -5.78 7.29
N GLY A 51 1.00 -6.41 7.37
CA GLY A 51 2.11 -6.13 6.45
C GLY A 51 1.83 -6.50 4.99
N ALA A 52 1.20 -7.66 4.74
CA ALA A 52 0.83 -8.09 3.39
C ALA A 52 -0.29 -7.21 2.81
N LEU A 53 -1.20 -6.71 3.65
CA LEU A 53 -2.22 -5.73 3.27
C LEU A 53 -1.57 -4.43 2.78
N ILE A 54 -0.63 -3.87 3.55
CA ILE A 54 0.09 -2.64 3.19
C ILE A 54 0.81 -2.81 1.85
N VAL A 55 1.54 -3.91 1.65
CA VAL A 55 2.25 -4.16 0.38
C VAL A 55 1.29 -4.32 -0.80
N SER A 56 0.16 -5.00 -0.61
CA SER A 56 -0.87 -5.16 -1.64
C SER A 56 -1.48 -3.82 -2.05
N ILE A 57 -1.85 -2.98 -1.07
CA ILE A 57 -2.40 -1.64 -1.31
C ILE A 57 -1.37 -0.76 -2.02
N ALA A 58 -0.12 -0.75 -1.56
CA ALA A 58 0.95 0.02 -2.20
C ALA A 58 1.18 -0.42 -3.65
N SER A 59 1.19 -1.73 -3.91
CA SER A 59 1.32 -2.26 -5.27
C SER A 59 0.14 -1.84 -6.15
N LEU A 60 -1.09 -1.93 -5.64
CA LEU A 60 -2.29 -1.53 -6.38
C LEU A 60 -2.30 -0.02 -6.67
N ALA A 61 -1.96 0.81 -5.69
CA ALA A 61 -1.84 2.25 -5.84
C ALA A 61 -0.82 2.63 -6.93
N TRP A 62 0.31 1.94 -6.95
CA TRP A 62 1.33 2.13 -7.99
C TRP A 62 0.85 1.68 -9.37
N THR A 63 0.16 0.55 -9.48
CA THR A 63 -0.43 0.09 -10.76
C THR A 63 -1.42 1.11 -11.30
N ILE A 64 -2.37 1.56 -10.48
CA ILE A 64 -3.36 2.58 -10.87
C ILE A 64 -2.68 3.89 -11.23
N TYR A 65 -1.65 4.30 -10.48
CA TYR A 65 -0.89 5.51 -10.78
C TYR A 65 -0.19 5.42 -12.14
N ASN A 66 0.45 4.29 -12.48
CA ASN A 66 1.10 4.14 -13.79
C ASN A 66 0.10 4.09 -14.93
N ASP A 67 -0.95 3.28 -14.79
CA ASP A 67 -2.05 3.17 -15.76
C ASP A 67 -2.64 4.55 -16.06
N ARG A 68 -2.90 5.34 -15.02
CA ARG A 68 -3.43 6.69 -15.18
C ARG A 68 -2.41 7.73 -15.62
N LYS A 69 -1.12 7.53 -15.35
CA LYS A 69 -0.05 8.44 -15.79
C LYS A 69 0.11 8.39 -17.31
N GLU A 70 -0.11 7.22 -17.93
CA GLU A 70 -0.11 7.08 -19.40
C GLU A 70 -1.24 7.89 -20.06
N ASP A 71 -2.42 7.92 -19.44
CA ASP A 71 -3.58 8.66 -19.93
C ASP A 71 -3.62 10.14 -19.48
N ASN A 72 -3.04 10.46 -18.32
CA ASN A 72 -3.11 11.79 -17.71
C ASN A 72 -1.90 12.09 -16.79
N PRO A 73 -1.06 13.10 -17.09
CA PRO A 73 0.22 13.31 -16.38
C PRO A 73 0.08 13.77 -14.91
N ALA A 74 -1.13 14.02 -14.41
CA ALA A 74 -1.40 14.35 -13.01
C ALA A 74 -2.69 13.69 -12.50
N PRO A 75 -2.69 12.36 -12.25
CA PRO A 75 -3.88 11.69 -11.77
C PRO A 75 -4.27 12.21 -10.39
N ARG A 76 -5.52 12.68 -10.25
CA ARG A 76 -6.05 13.20 -8.98
C ARG A 76 -6.07 12.09 -7.93
N ARG A 77 -5.47 12.34 -6.76
CA ARG A 77 -5.38 11.43 -5.61
C ARG A 77 -6.74 10.81 -5.26
N ASP A 78 -7.80 11.61 -5.28
CA ASP A 78 -9.17 11.20 -4.97
C ASP A 78 -9.67 10.02 -5.84
N VAL A 79 -9.30 9.99 -7.13
CA VAL A 79 -9.71 8.94 -8.06
C VAL A 79 -8.91 7.65 -7.86
N ILE A 80 -7.65 7.77 -7.40
CA ILE A 80 -6.81 6.62 -7.04
C ILE A 80 -7.36 5.99 -5.76
N THR A 81 -7.60 6.79 -4.72
CA THR A 81 -8.20 6.34 -3.45
C THR A 81 -9.55 5.67 -3.69
N ARG A 82 -10.43 6.27 -4.50
CA ARG A 82 -11.74 5.68 -4.81
C ARG A 82 -11.62 4.34 -5.54
N CYS A 83 -10.70 4.21 -6.49
CA CYS A 83 -10.49 2.97 -7.23
C CYS A 83 -9.96 1.85 -6.33
N ILE A 84 -9.04 2.19 -5.43
CA ILE A 84 -8.52 1.25 -4.42
C ILE A 84 -9.63 0.79 -3.48
N ARG A 85 -10.48 1.70 -2.99
CA ARG A 85 -11.64 1.33 -2.16
C ARG A 85 -12.57 0.35 -2.87
N VAL A 86 -12.89 0.59 -4.14
CA VAL A 86 -13.76 -0.32 -4.93
C VAL A 86 -13.10 -1.68 -5.14
N GLN A 87 -11.81 -1.73 -5.47
CA GLN A 87 -11.12 -3.02 -5.65
C GLN A 87 -10.94 -3.79 -4.33
N LEU A 88 -10.73 -3.09 -3.21
CA LEU A 88 -10.63 -3.70 -1.89
C LEU A 88 -11.99 -4.19 -1.38
N ASP A 89 -13.10 -3.53 -1.74
CA ASP A 89 -14.46 -4.00 -1.46
C ASP A 89 -14.79 -5.28 -2.25
N GLN A 90 -14.30 -5.37 -3.48
CA GLN A 90 -14.45 -6.55 -4.34
C GLN A 90 -13.52 -7.71 -3.96
N SER A 91 -12.42 -7.43 -3.29
CA SER A 91 -11.47 -8.44 -2.84
C SER A 91 -11.88 -8.90 -1.43
N ASP A 92 -11.83 -10.20 -1.14
CA ASP A 92 -12.14 -10.78 0.20
C ASP A 92 -11.14 -10.38 1.30
N VAL A 93 -10.42 -9.26 1.09
CA VAL A 93 -9.43 -8.64 1.97
C VAL A 93 -10.06 -8.14 3.28
N GLN A 94 -11.40 -8.16 3.39
CA GLN A 94 -12.17 -7.93 4.61
C GLN A 94 -11.87 -8.92 5.77
N ARG A 95 -11.02 -9.94 5.60
CA ARG A 95 -10.66 -10.87 6.68
C ARG A 95 -9.55 -10.41 7.62
N VAL A 96 -9.03 -9.19 7.50
CA VAL A 96 -8.21 -8.65 8.59
C VAL A 96 -9.14 -8.31 9.74
N ALA A 97 -8.89 -8.85 10.93
CA ALA A 97 -9.63 -8.53 12.16
C ALA A 97 -9.34 -7.10 12.66
N LEU A 98 -9.44 -6.11 11.79
CA LEU A 98 -9.33 -4.69 12.08
C LEU A 98 -10.72 -4.07 12.09
N SER A 99 -10.89 -3.05 12.91
CA SER A 99 -12.07 -2.20 12.78
C SER A 99 -12.10 -1.55 11.39
N PRO A 100 -13.27 -1.34 10.77
CA PRO A 100 -13.37 -0.63 9.49
C PRO A 100 -12.69 0.76 9.52
N VAL A 101 -12.64 1.40 10.69
CA VAL A 101 -11.93 2.68 10.89
C VAL A 101 -10.40 2.51 10.79
N GLU A 102 -9.87 1.42 11.32
CA GLU A 102 -8.44 1.12 11.27
C GLU A 102 -8.03 0.70 9.86
N GLN A 103 -8.86 -0.09 9.19
CA GLN A 103 -8.64 -0.49 7.81
C GLN A 103 -8.63 0.73 6.87
N GLU A 104 -9.60 1.65 6.99
CA GLU A 104 -9.62 2.88 6.20
C GLU A 104 -8.35 3.71 6.44
N ARG A 105 -7.90 3.82 7.70
CA ARG A 105 -6.66 4.51 8.05
C ARG A 105 -5.43 3.86 7.43
N VAL A 106 -5.35 2.53 7.41
CA VAL A 106 -4.26 1.77 6.78
C VAL A 106 -4.24 2.04 5.27
N ILE A 107 -5.41 2.05 4.63
CA ILE A 107 -5.53 2.34 3.19
C ILE A 107 -5.06 3.76 2.89
N ASP A 108 -5.60 4.76 3.59
CA ASP A 108 -5.28 6.17 3.35
C ASP A 108 -3.78 6.45 3.51
N VAL A 109 -3.19 6.01 4.63
CA VAL A 109 -1.75 6.20 4.89
C VAL A 109 -0.89 5.48 3.85
N THR A 110 -1.26 4.26 3.45
CA THR A 110 -0.48 3.49 2.48
C THR A 110 -0.53 4.14 1.09
N VAL A 111 -1.70 4.62 0.66
CA VAL A 111 -1.87 5.31 -0.61
C VAL A 111 -1.08 6.62 -0.61
N GLU A 112 -1.20 7.42 0.45
CA GLU A 112 -0.47 8.67 0.60
C GLU A 112 1.05 8.46 0.49
N GLU A 113 1.61 7.52 1.26
CA GLU A 113 3.05 7.26 1.28
C GLU A 113 3.56 6.68 -0.04
N THR A 114 2.75 5.85 -0.71
CA THR A 114 3.10 5.31 -2.04
C THR A 114 3.13 6.41 -3.11
N LEU A 115 2.14 7.31 -3.10
CA LEU A 115 2.09 8.42 -4.04
C LEU A 115 3.18 9.46 -3.76
N ASN A 116 3.48 9.74 -2.49
CA ASN A 116 4.62 10.58 -2.11
C ASN A 116 5.96 9.98 -2.55
N SER A 117 6.10 8.64 -2.48
CA SER A 117 7.29 7.95 -2.98
C SER A 117 7.38 7.94 -4.51
N ALA A 118 6.23 7.97 -5.19
CA ALA A 118 6.11 8.02 -6.64
C ALA A 118 6.35 9.42 -7.25
N GLN A 119 6.12 10.47 -6.47
CA GLN A 119 6.48 11.84 -6.84
C GLN A 119 7.91 12.13 -6.36
N PRO A 120 8.95 12.02 -7.21
CA PRO A 120 10.22 12.64 -6.88
C PRO A 120 9.95 14.15 -6.75
N GLU A 121 10.33 14.74 -5.61
CA GLU A 121 10.34 16.18 -5.38
C GLU A 121 8.95 16.84 -5.19
N GLN A 122 8.36 16.72 -3.99
CA GLN A 122 7.73 17.90 -3.39
C GLN A 122 8.44 18.20 -2.07
N PRO A 123 9.16 19.34 -1.97
CA PRO A 123 9.78 19.72 -0.71
C PRO A 123 8.67 19.87 0.33
N ARG A 124 8.79 19.15 1.44
CA ARG A 124 8.08 19.54 2.67
C ARG A 124 8.51 20.96 3.00
N ARG A 125 7.70 21.94 2.59
CA ARG A 125 7.52 23.19 3.32
C ARG A 125 6.52 22.85 4.43
N GLU A 126 6.72 23.11 5.71
CA GLU A 126 7.76 23.74 6.53
C GLU A 126 7.66 23.10 7.93
#